data_AF-A0AAW1TFB2-F1
#
_entry.id   AF-A0AAW1TFB2-F1
#
_cell.length_a   1.000
_cell.length_b   1.000
_cell.length_c   1.000
_cell.angle_alpha   90.00
_cell.angle_beta   90.00
_cell.angle_gamma   90.00
#
_symmetry.space_group_name_H-M   'P 1'
#
loop_
_entity.id
_entity.type
_entity.pdbx_description
1 polymer ?
#
loop_
_entity_poly.entity_id
_entity_poly.type
_entity_poly.pdbx_seq_one_letter_code
_entity_poly.pdbx_strand_id
1 'polypeptide(L)'
;MKGEKQLLIARVTATAAQGVEVVQFDFLTPEAVAAYCQERGFLQCLWECGGKLAAPAIAGGAIHKAMAFVAPKIIGGVKAPSPVGELGNVEMTQALLLSDTQWEAIGSDLLFTGYLPASGGLSALQRCLDQNTPVRPLAEVLDASVAGPGPDSGSSEDPQASTSGRSSQDRNGDDIDYPRTPNSSDRKVAGFYKTWDRWGALSNFSPHYIDMPHGPVQASSVPSSVSSSDSHLHHTHSQQRRRWKSIEHFYQAQKFAGVDGNEADELIEAIAAASCPEEAARQGRRAQRRRPHLVRRDWDAAKIAVMEAALHAKFTTHAGPHDLLLSTASQGNGSLEVVEISPNDFFWGRGVDGSGLNHLGRLLMNLRQLLRQQTRTTAQPIHELHLSHDASHHKTDIALQPGR
;
A
#
# COMPACT_ATOMS: atom_id res chain seq x y z
N MET A 1 -1.12 -3.54 41.40
CA MET A 1 0.12 -3.26 40.64
C MET A 1 0.98 -4.49 40.29
N LYS A 2 1.77 -5.11 41.19
CA LYS A 2 2.60 -6.29 40.80
C LYS A 2 1.76 -7.51 40.34
N GLY A 3 0.66 -7.81 41.02
CA GLY A 3 -0.22 -8.93 40.69
C GLY A 3 -0.97 -8.79 39.35
N GLU A 4 -1.44 -7.58 39.02
CA GLU A 4 -2.16 -7.32 37.76
C GLU A 4 -1.24 -7.39 36.54
N LYS A 5 0.00 -6.91 36.68
CA LYS A 5 1.00 -7.02 35.61
C LYS A 5 1.38 -8.48 35.36
N GLN A 6 1.52 -9.29 36.42
CA GLN A 6 1.77 -10.73 36.30
C GLN A 6 0.60 -11.46 35.61
N LEU A 7 -0.64 -11.09 35.94
CA LEU A 7 -1.84 -11.67 35.34
C LEU A 7 -1.99 -11.28 33.86
N LEU A 8 -1.70 -10.04 33.50
CA LEU A 8 -1.71 -9.58 32.12
C LEU A 8 -0.67 -10.35 31.28
N ILE A 9 0.56 -10.47 31.80
CA ILE A 9 1.62 -11.24 31.13
C ILE A 9 1.17 -12.71 30.94
N ALA A 10 0.61 -13.34 31.97
CA ALA A 10 0.12 -14.71 31.87
C ALA A 10 -0.98 -14.87 30.80
N ARG A 11 -1.90 -13.91 30.67
CA ARG A 11 -2.94 -13.90 29.64
C ARG A 11 -2.37 -13.72 28.25
N VAL A 12 -1.45 -12.76 28.06
CA VAL A 12 -0.80 -12.53 26.76
C VAL A 12 -0.06 -13.79 26.31
N THR A 13 0.70 -14.42 27.21
CA THR A 13 1.42 -15.66 26.91
C THR A 13 0.48 -16.81 26.58
N ALA A 14 -0.63 -16.95 27.32
CA ALA A 14 -1.63 -18.00 27.05
C ALA A 14 -2.33 -17.81 25.70
N THR A 15 -2.67 -16.57 25.33
CA THR A 15 -3.28 -16.25 24.03
C THR A 15 -2.28 -16.47 22.89
N ALA A 16 -1.03 -16.05 23.07
CA ALA A 16 0.03 -16.30 22.10
C ALA A 16 0.30 -17.79 21.87
N ALA A 17 0.20 -18.62 22.91
CA ALA A 17 0.33 -20.07 22.80
C ALA A 17 -0.76 -20.72 21.92
N GLN A 18 -1.87 -20.02 21.67
CA GLN A 18 -2.93 -20.46 20.74
C GLN A 18 -2.69 -20.01 19.29
N GLY A 19 -1.54 -19.42 18.99
CA GLY A 19 -1.21 -18.90 17.66
C GLY A 19 -1.85 -17.55 17.35
N VAL A 20 -2.41 -16.87 18.36
CA VAL A 20 -2.96 -15.51 18.22
C VAL A 20 -1.82 -14.51 18.39
N GLU A 21 -1.60 -13.68 17.39
CA GLU A 21 -0.67 -12.55 17.48
C GLU A 21 -1.24 -11.50 18.44
N VAL A 22 -0.48 -11.15 19.49
CA VAL A 22 -0.87 -10.13 20.47
C VAL A 22 0.06 -8.94 20.32
N VAL A 23 -0.50 -7.81 19.90
CA VAL A 23 0.22 -6.55 19.69
C VAL A 23 -0.10 -5.60 20.83
N GLN A 24 0.92 -4.93 21.37
CA GLN A 24 0.78 -3.97 22.46
C GLN A 24 1.04 -2.57 21.93
N PHE A 25 0.16 -1.64 22.27
CA PHE A 25 0.30 -0.22 21.99
C PHE A 25 0.36 0.54 23.31
N ASP A 26 1.22 1.56 23.39
CA ASP A 26 1.21 2.49 24.53
C ASP A 26 -0.13 3.21 24.62
N PHE A 27 -0.68 3.59 23.45
CA PHE A 27 -2.01 4.17 23.29
C PHE A 27 -2.71 3.48 22.12
N LEU A 28 -3.78 2.75 22.42
CA LEU A 28 -4.58 2.07 21.40
C LEU A 28 -5.56 3.07 20.76
N THR A 29 -5.24 3.53 19.56
CA THR A 29 -6.12 4.37 18.74
C THR A 29 -6.41 3.72 17.38
N PRO A 30 -7.52 4.06 16.72
CA PRO A 30 -7.81 3.56 15.38
C PRO A 30 -6.70 3.83 14.36
N GLU A 31 -6.04 4.99 14.46
CA GLU A 31 -4.95 5.39 13.57
C GLU A 31 -3.71 4.52 13.79
N ALA A 32 -3.38 4.22 15.06
CA ALA A 32 -2.28 3.33 15.40
C ALA A 32 -2.52 1.91 14.88
N VAL A 33 -3.76 1.42 14.96
CA VAL A 33 -4.15 0.12 14.40
C VAL A 33 -4.06 0.15 12.87
N ALA A 34 -4.56 1.20 12.21
CA ALA A 34 -4.49 1.34 10.76
C ALA A 34 -3.04 1.40 10.25
N ALA A 35 -2.17 2.13 10.96
CA ALA A 35 -0.74 2.20 10.65
C ALA A 35 -0.06 0.82 10.81
N TYR A 36 -0.33 0.11 11.91
CA TYR A 36 0.16 -1.25 12.09
C TYR A 36 -0.34 -2.20 11.00
N CYS A 37 -1.62 -2.10 10.61
CA CYS A 37 -2.16 -2.88 9.49
C CYS A 37 -1.41 -2.60 8.18
N GLN A 38 -1.10 -1.33 7.89
CA GLN A 38 -0.28 -0.96 6.73
C GLN A 38 1.11 -1.60 6.80
N GLU A 39 1.78 -1.55 7.95
CA GLU A 39 3.11 -2.18 8.14
C GLU A 39 3.07 -3.69 7.90
N ARG A 40 1.97 -4.35 8.29
CA ARG A 40 1.70 -5.77 8.01
C ARG A 40 1.28 -6.04 6.56
N GLY A 41 1.15 -5.00 5.73
CA GLY A 41 0.79 -5.11 4.31
C GLY A 41 -0.72 -5.19 4.06
N PHE A 42 -1.55 -4.92 5.07
CA PHE A 42 -3.00 -4.83 4.92
C PHE A 42 -3.37 -3.43 4.43
N LEU A 43 -3.71 -3.34 3.15
CA LEU A 43 -4.07 -2.08 2.49
C LEU A 43 -5.59 -1.86 2.42
N GLN A 44 -6.37 -2.84 2.87
CA GLN A 44 -7.81 -2.74 3.05
C GLN A 44 -8.19 -3.41 4.37
N CYS A 45 -8.92 -2.67 5.19
CA CYS A 45 -9.46 -3.16 6.46
C CYS A 45 -10.97 -2.93 6.48
N LEU A 46 -11.71 -3.94 6.94
CA LEU A 46 -13.14 -3.81 7.19
C LEU A 46 -13.36 -3.52 8.67
N TRP A 47 -14.07 -2.43 8.97
CA TRP A 47 -14.35 -1.99 10.33
C TRP A 47 -15.82 -2.24 10.69
N GLU A 48 -16.08 -3.36 11.39
CA GLU A 48 -17.44 -3.76 11.79
C GLU A 48 -17.77 -3.44 13.26
N CYS A 49 -16.81 -2.88 14.01
CA CYS A 49 -16.97 -2.62 15.43
C CYS A 49 -18.16 -1.69 15.71
N GLY A 50 -18.75 -1.82 16.90
CA GLY A 50 -19.91 -1.02 17.31
C GLY A 50 -19.62 0.48 17.44
N GLY A 51 -20.69 1.27 17.62
CA GLY A 51 -20.65 2.74 17.54
C GLY A 51 -19.60 3.44 18.41
N LYS A 52 -19.24 2.88 19.58
CA LYS A 52 -18.19 3.42 20.46
C LYS A 52 -16.81 3.44 19.81
N LEU A 53 -16.50 2.47 18.96
CA LEU A 53 -15.22 2.38 18.25
C LEU A 53 -15.29 3.01 16.86
N ALA A 54 -16.47 2.98 16.22
CA ALA A 54 -16.68 3.62 14.92
C ALA A 54 -16.53 5.14 14.99
N ALA A 55 -17.09 5.80 16.01
CA ALA A 55 -17.04 7.26 16.15
C ALA A 55 -15.60 7.83 16.21
N PRO A 56 -14.70 7.38 17.11
CA PRO A 56 -13.32 7.87 17.12
C PRO A 56 -12.56 7.51 15.84
N ALA A 57 -12.83 6.35 15.21
CA ALA A 57 -12.18 5.97 13.95
C ALA A 57 -12.60 6.87 12.77
N ILE A 58 -13.86 7.30 12.75
CA ILE A 58 -14.36 8.29 11.78
C ILE A 58 -13.74 9.66 12.08
N ALA A 59 -13.75 10.09 13.35
CA ALA A 59 -13.25 11.40 13.77
C ALA A 59 -11.74 11.57 13.50
N GLY A 60 -10.94 10.51 13.69
CA GLY A 60 -9.52 10.53 13.41
C GLY A 60 -9.13 10.21 11.96
N GLY A 61 -10.12 10.03 11.07
CA GLY A 61 -9.89 9.87 9.64
C GLY A 61 -9.40 8.48 9.20
N ALA A 62 -9.46 7.48 10.08
CA ALA A 62 -9.11 6.10 9.73
C ALA A 62 -10.14 5.46 8.76
N ILE A 63 -11.39 5.91 8.80
CA ILE A 63 -12.47 5.40 7.96
C ILE A 63 -12.62 6.23 6.68
N HIS A 64 -12.49 5.55 5.55
CA HIS A 64 -12.54 6.18 4.23
C HIS A 64 -13.91 6.02 3.55
N LYS A 65 -14.53 4.84 3.70
CA LYS A 65 -15.82 4.48 3.09
C LYS A 65 -16.77 3.94 4.15
N ALA A 66 -18.01 4.39 4.11
CA ALA A 66 -19.10 3.88 4.91
C ALA A 66 -19.95 2.88 4.10
N MET A 67 -20.38 1.82 4.77
CA MET A 67 -21.34 0.83 4.26
C MET A 67 -22.39 0.60 5.35
N ALA A 68 -23.61 1.06 5.13
CA ALA A 68 -24.71 0.94 6.07
C ALA A 68 -25.76 -0.03 5.53
N PHE A 69 -26.00 -1.10 6.26
CA PHE A 69 -27.04 -2.08 5.95
C PHE A 69 -28.28 -1.77 6.78
N VAL A 70 -29.39 -1.46 6.11
CA VAL A 70 -30.66 -1.08 6.74
C VAL A 70 -31.68 -2.17 6.46
N ALA A 71 -32.00 -2.95 7.49
CA ALA A 71 -33.06 -3.96 7.43
C ALA A 71 -34.44 -3.31 7.60
N PRO A 72 -35.52 -3.90 7.05
CA PRO A 72 -36.89 -3.42 7.21
C PRO A 72 -37.45 -3.81 8.60
N LYS A 73 -36.78 -3.36 9.68
CA LYS A 73 -37.07 -3.70 11.07
C LYS A 73 -36.96 -2.48 11.97
N ILE A 74 -37.82 -2.40 12.98
CA ILE A 74 -37.86 -1.32 13.96
C ILE A 74 -37.65 -1.90 15.35
N ILE A 75 -36.62 -1.43 16.06
CA ILE A 75 -36.31 -1.83 17.44
C ILE A 75 -36.70 -0.72 18.42
N GLY A 76 -36.20 0.50 18.20
CA GLY A 76 -36.42 1.66 19.08
C GLY A 76 -35.70 1.56 20.44
N GLY A 77 -35.82 2.62 21.24
CA GLY A 77 -35.33 2.68 22.62
C GLY A 77 -34.09 3.57 22.82
N VAL A 78 -34.14 4.42 23.84
CA VAL A 78 -33.07 5.40 24.17
C VAL A 78 -31.74 4.74 24.51
N LYS A 79 -31.76 3.50 25.03
CA LYS A 79 -30.57 2.72 25.38
C LYS A 79 -30.12 1.76 24.28
N ALA A 80 -30.81 1.72 23.14
CA ALA A 80 -30.42 0.86 22.03
C ALA A 80 -29.08 1.32 21.45
N PRO A 81 -28.17 0.41 21.08
CA PRO A 81 -26.89 0.78 20.50
C PRO A 81 -27.07 1.44 19.13
N SER A 82 -26.42 2.59 18.92
CA SER A 82 -26.34 3.25 17.62
C SER A 82 -25.17 2.70 16.79
N PRO A 83 -25.25 2.74 15.45
CA PRO A 83 -24.17 2.30 14.56
C PRO A 83 -22.92 3.20 14.68
N VAL A 84 -23.11 4.49 14.98
CA VAL A 84 -22.04 5.45 15.27
C VAL A 84 -22.35 6.09 16.61
N GLY A 85 -21.36 6.10 17.50
CA GLY A 85 -21.44 6.77 18.81
C GLY A 85 -21.27 8.28 18.69
N GLU A 86 -20.80 8.90 19.76
CA GLU A 86 -20.64 10.35 19.84
C GLU A 86 -19.52 10.88 18.94
N LEU A 87 -19.88 11.67 17.93
CA LEU A 87 -18.95 12.44 17.10
C LEU A 87 -18.75 13.88 17.60
N GLY A 88 -19.56 14.33 18.56
CA GLY A 88 -19.49 15.69 19.10
C GLY A 88 -20.17 16.77 18.26
N ASN A 89 -20.95 16.38 17.24
CA ASN A 89 -21.75 17.31 16.44
C ASN A 89 -22.96 17.79 17.25
N VAL A 90 -23.04 19.10 17.47
CA VAL A 90 -24.14 19.74 18.22
C VAL A 90 -25.20 20.28 17.27
N GLU A 91 -24.79 20.67 16.05
CA GLU A 91 -25.66 21.20 15.00
C GLU A 91 -25.63 20.31 13.75
N MET A 92 -26.74 20.31 13.01
CA MET A 92 -26.86 19.49 11.79
C MET A 92 -25.86 19.91 10.69
N THR A 93 -25.47 21.19 10.68
CA THR A 93 -24.45 21.77 9.80
C THR A 93 -23.05 21.17 10.01
N GLN A 94 -22.79 20.57 11.17
CA GLN A 94 -21.51 19.93 11.51
C GLN A 94 -21.47 18.45 11.12
N ALA A 95 -22.60 17.86 10.69
CA ALA A 95 -22.60 16.46 10.32
C ALA A 95 -21.80 16.18 9.06
N LEU A 96 -21.24 14.98 9.02
CA LEU A 96 -20.42 14.51 7.93
C LEU A 96 -21.30 14.17 6.73
N LEU A 97 -21.23 15.01 5.69
CA LEU A 97 -21.88 14.73 4.41
C LEU A 97 -21.02 13.74 3.61
N LEU A 98 -21.58 12.58 3.30
CA LEU A 98 -20.87 11.58 2.49
C LEU A 98 -20.86 11.98 1.01
N SER A 99 -19.74 11.74 0.32
CA SER A 99 -19.61 11.91 -1.12
C SER A 99 -19.85 10.58 -1.86
N ASP A 100 -20.14 10.68 -3.16
CA ASP A 100 -20.24 9.51 -4.06
C ASP A 100 -21.20 8.42 -3.53
N THR A 101 -22.36 8.87 -3.05
CA THR A 101 -23.31 7.98 -2.38
C THR A 101 -24.07 7.11 -3.38
N GLN A 102 -24.29 5.86 -2.99
CA GLN A 102 -25.05 4.87 -3.76
C GLN A 102 -25.93 4.07 -2.83
N TRP A 103 -27.06 3.56 -3.34
CA TRP A 103 -27.89 2.63 -2.61
C TRP A 103 -28.37 1.50 -3.53
N GLU A 104 -28.45 0.29 -2.98
CA GLU A 104 -28.94 -0.89 -3.67
C GLU A 104 -29.68 -1.82 -2.70
N ALA A 105 -30.64 -2.60 -3.22
CA ALA A 105 -31.34 -3.61 -2.44
C ALA A 105 -30.52 -4.91 -2.43
N ILE A 106 -30.27 -5.47 -1.24
CA ILE A 106 -29.63 -6.76 -1.04
C ILE A 106 -30.63 -7.67 -0.32
N GLY A 107 -31.34 -8.50 -1.09
CA GLY A 107 -32.44 -9.29 -0.57
C GLY A 107 -33.56 -8.40 -0.05
N SER A 108 -33.86 -8.48 1.26
CA SER A 108 -34.84 -7.63 1.93
C SER A 108 -34.27 -6.31 2.46
N ASP A 109 -32.95 -6.18 2.49
CA ASP A 109 -32.25 -5.08 3.16
C ASP A 109 -31.78 -4.04 2.13
N LEU A 110 -31.51 -2.81 2.59
CA LEU A 110 -30.93 -1.75 1.77
C LEU A 110 -29.47 -1.54 2.16
N LEU A 111 -28.55 -1.65 1.19
CA LEU A 111 -27.18 -1.20 1.35
C LEU A 111 -27.08 0.25 0.90
N PHE A 112 -26.60 1.12 1.78
CA PHE A 112 -26.18 2.47 1.47
C PHE A 112 -24.67 2.58 1.59
N THR A 113 -24.01 3.14 0.58
CA THR A 113 -22.55 3.37 0.59
C THR A 113 -22.22 4.82 0.29
N GLY A 114 -21.06 5.28 0.77
CA GLY A 114 -20.53 6.59 0.47
C GLY A 114 -19.14 6.78 1.08
N TYR A 115 -18.43 7.82 0.65
CA TYR A 115 -17.09 8.13 1.14
C TYR A 115 -17.10 9.29 2.13
N LEU A 116 -16.23 9.21 3.14
CA LEU A 116 -16.09 10.25 4.16
C LEU A 116 -15.35 11.46 3.56
N PRO A 117 -15.70 12.71 3.95
CA PRO A 117 -15.01 13.91 3.46
C PRO A 117 -13.49 13.87 3.62
N ALA A 118 -13.00 13.34 4.74
CA ALA A 118 -11.58 13.24 5.04
C ALA A 118 -10.81 12.36 4.04
N SER A 119 -11.48 11.39 3.41
CA SER A 119 -10.89 10.57 2.34
C SER A 119 -10.79 11.31 1.01
N GLY A 120 -11.52 12.43 0.86
CA GLY A 120 -11.71 13.16 -0.37
C GLY A 120 -12.51 12.39 -1.44
N GLY A 121 -13.11 11.24 -1.10
CA GLY A 121 -13.96 10.45 -1.99
C GLY A 121 -13.27 9.94 -3.26
N LEU A 122 -14.07 9.56 -4.25
CA LEU A 122 -13.54 9.24 -5.58
C LEU A 122 -12.91 10.46 -6.24
N SER A 123 -13.33 11.67 -5.84
CA SER A 123 -12.75 12.92 -6.30
C SER A 123 -11.27 13.06 -5.91
N ALA A 124 -10.79 12.49 -4.80
CA ALA A 124 -9.37 12.50 -4.46
C ALA A 124 -8.56 11.67 -5.45
N LEU A 125 -9.06 10.48 -5.80
CA LEU A 125 -8.47 9.63 -6.83
C LEU A 125 -8.49 10.35 -8.19
N GLN A 126 -9.63 10.96 -8.54
CA GLN A 126 -9.76 11.72 -9.78
C GLN A 126 -8.84 12.95 -9.81
N ARG A 127 -8.67 13.68 -8.69
CA ARG A 127 -7.71 14.78 -8.59
C ARG A 127 -6.27 14.32 -8.77
N CYS A 128 -5.88 13.17 -8.21
CA CYS A 128 -4.58 12.55 -8.45
C CYS A 128 -4.38 12.15 -9.93
N LEU A 129 -5.45 11.82 -10.64
CA LEU A 129 -5.38 11.50 -12.07
C LEU A 129 -5.39 12.78 -12.95
N ASP A 130 -6.11 13.81 -12.53
CA ASP A 130 -6.40 14.99 -13.34
C ASP A 130 -5.44 16.17 -13.11
N GLN A 131 -4.92 16.40 -11.91
CA GLN A 131 -4.42 17.74 -11.57
C GLN A 131 -2.99 18.05 -12.02
N ASN A 132 -2.90 18.76 -13.14
CA ASN A 132 -1.89 19.80 -13.38
C ASN A 132 -2.26 21.09 -12.59
N THR A 133 -2.76 20.96 -11.35
CA THR A 133 -3.33 22.05 -10.53
C THR A 133 -2.81 21.91 -9.10
N PRO A 134 -2.28 22.98 -8.47
CA PRO A 134 -1.63 22.88 -7.17
C PRO A 134 -2.62 22.47 -6.06
N VAL A 135 -2.19 21.49 -5.26
CA VAL A 135 -2.90 21.03 -4.07
C VAL A 135 -2.88 22.15 -3.03
N ARG A 136 -4.06 22.65 -2.62
CA ARG A 136 -4.16 23.50 -1.44
C ARG A 136 -4.13 22.63 -0.17
N PRO A 137 -3.41 23.03 0.88
CA PRO A 137 -3.39 22.32 2.15
C PRO A 137 -4.80 22.19 2.76
N LEU A 138 -5.04 21.07 3.45
CA LEU A 138 -6.32 20.68 4.07
C LEU A 138 -6.91 21.74 5.01
N ALA A 139 -6.08 22.62 5.58
CA ALA A 139 -6.50 23.70 6.46
C ALA A 139 -7.35 24.78 5.76
N GLU A 140 -7.22 24.98 4.44
CA GLU A 140 -7.94 26.04 3.71
C GLU A 140 -9.33 25.62 3.21
N VAL A 141 -9.64 24.32 3.19
CA VAL A 141 -10.94 23.81 2.71
C VAL A 141 -12.04 24.02 3.76
N LEU A 142 -11.67 24.14 5.04
CA LEU A 142 -12.60 24.35 6.14
C LEU A 142 -13.12 25.80 6.26
N ASP A 143 -12.47 26.76 5.59
CA ASP A 143 -12.80 28.19 5.72
C ASP A 143 -13.73 28.70 4.60
N ALA A 144 -13.88 27.94 3.51
CA ALA A 144 -14.67 28.36 2.34
C ALA A 144 -16.18 28.11 2.46
N SER A 145 -16.66 27.48 3.55
CA SER A 145 -18.09 27.19 3.75
C SER A 145 -18.89 28.34 4.40
N VAL A 146 -18.31 29.54 4.56
CA VAL A 146 -18.95 30.67 5.27
C VAL A 146 -19.60 31.72 4.33
N ALA A 147 -19.43 31.63 3.01
CA ALA A 147 -20.08 32.57 2.09
C ALA A 147 -21.45 32.06 1.63
N GLY A 148 -22.50 32.36 2.41
CA GLY A 148 -23.88 32.19 1.97
C GLY A 148 -24.22 33.09 0.77
N PRO A 149 -25.10 32.68 -0.16
CA PRO A 149 -25.54 33.56 -1.23
C PRO A 149 -26.46 34.64 -0.65
N GLY A 150 -26.10 35.90 -0.88
CA GLY A 150 -26.95 37.06 -0.59
C GLY A 150 -28.22 37.08 -1.46
N PRO A 151 -29.23 37.89 -1.09
CA PRO A 151 -30.52 37.85 -1.74
C PRO A 151 -30.49 38.74 -2.99
N ASP A 152 -30.60 38.13 -4.17
CA ASP A 152 -30.97 38.87 -5.38
C ASP A 152 -32.42 38.60 -5.73
N SER A 153 -33.17 39.70 -5.73
CA SER A 153 -34.56 39.88 -6.13
C SER A 153 -34.74 39.76 -7.64
N GLY A 154 -35.76 39.03 -8.08
CA GLY A 154 -36.20 39.05 -9.48
C GLY A 154 -37.37 38.12 -9.76
N SER A 155 -38.60 38.65 -9.65
CA SER A 155 -39.82 38.22 -10.34
C SER A 155 -39.56 37.91 -11.83
N SER A 156 -40.23 37.02 -12.56
CA SER A 156 -41.64 36.61 -12.62
C SER A 156 -41.82 35.52 -13.70
N GLU A 157 -42.91 34.76 -13.59
CA GLU A 157 -43.69 34.12 -14.69
C GLU A 157 -43.21 32.80 -15.32
N ASP A 158 -43.83 31.71 -14.85
CA ASP A 158 -44.29 30.55 -15.65
C ASP A 158 -45.53 30.96 -16.49
N PRO A 159 -45.78 30.39 -17.70
CA PRO A 159 -46.64 29.19 -17.74
C PRO A 159 -46.38 28.16 -18.88
N GLN A 160 -46.64 26.91 -18.50
CA GLN A 160 -47.34 25.81 -19.22
C GLN A 160 -46.77 25.17 -20.52
N ALA A 161 -46.35 23.91 -20.33
CA ALA A 161 -46.77 22.67 -21.02
C ALA A 161 -47.20 22.72 -22.51
N SER A 162 -46.44 22.02 -23.37
CA SER A 162 -47.03 21.14 -24.38
C SER A 162 -46.05 20.03 -24.81
N THR A 163 -46.63 18.87 -25.07
CA THR A 163 -46.04 17.56 -25.36
C THR A 163 -45.54 17.44 -26.81
N SER A 164 -44.39 16.79 -27.03
CA SER A 164 -44.26 15.78 -28.09
C SER A 164 -43.01 14.91 -27.85
N GLY A 165 -43.24 13.61 -27.66
CA GLY A 165 -42.19 12.62 -27.56
C GLY A 165 -41.63 12.27 -28.93
N ARG A 166 -40.30 12.21 -29.01
CA ARG A 166 -39.57 11.34 -29.95
C ARG A 166 -38.37 10.74 -29.22
N SER A 167 -38.28 9.43 -29.40
CA SER A 167 -37.28 8.50 -28.91
C SER A 167 -35.90 8.68 -29.55
N SER A 168 -34.87 8.62 -28.71
CA SER A 168 -33.53 8.08 -29.01
C SER A 168 -32.82 8.00 -27.66
N GLN A 169 -32.76 6.83 -27.02
CA GLN A 169 -31.55 5.98 -27.07
C GLN A 169 -30.28 6.84 -27.05
N ASP A 170 -29.74 7.06 -25.85
CA ASP A 170 -28.31 7.07 -25.56
C ASP A 170 -28.13 7.25 -24.04
N ARG A 171 -27.97 6.12 -23.35
CA ARG A 171 -27.33 6.05 -22.03
C ARG A 171 -26.24 4.99 -22.13
N ASN A 172 -25.07 5.41 -22.58
CA ASN A 172 -23.82 4.77 -22.19
C ASN A 172 -23.58 5.15 -20.72
N GLY A 173 -24.19 4.38 -19.82
CA GLY A 173 -23.65 4.22 -18.48
C GLY A 173 -22.51 3.22 -18.61
N ASP A 174 -21.29 3.64 -18.27
CA ASP A 174 -20.15 2.75 -18.11
C ASP A 174 -20.37 1.87 -16.86
N ASP A 175 -21.33 0.95 -16.94
CA ASP A 175 -21.34 -0.28 -16.16
C ASP A 175 -20.19 -1.14 -16.70
N ILE A 176 -18.99 -0.88 -16.21
CA ILE A 176 -17.86 -1.80 -16.41
C ILE A 176 -18.15 -3.02 -15.54
N ASP A 177 -18.88 -3.97 -16.12
CA ASP A 177 -18.97 -5.35 -15.67
C ASP A 177 -17.53 -5.90 -15.61
N TYR A 178 -16.95 -5.92 -14.41
CA TYR A 178 -15.65 -6.54 -14.20
C TYR A 178 -15.78 -7.99 -14.65
N PRO A 179 -15.00 -8.45 -15.66
CA PRO A 179 -15.10 -9.83 -16.09
C PRO A 179 -14.84 -10.72 -14.88
N ARG A 180 -15.86 -11.51 -14.52
CA ARG A 180 -15.71 -12.65 -13.61
C ARG A 180 -14.42 -13.36 -13.98
N THR A 181 -13.54 -13.53 -13.00
CA THR A 181 -12.32 -14.31 -13.11
C THR A 181 -12.55 -15.54 -13.98
N PRO A 182 -11.76 -15.78 -15.04
CA PRO A 182 -11.98 -16.90 -15.94
C PRO A 182 -12.08 -18.19 -15.15
N ASN A 183 -13.03 -19.04 -15.55
CA ASN A 183 -13.36 -20.33 -14.94
C ASN A 183 -12.14 -21.05 -14.36
N SER A 184 -12.26 -21.35 -13.07
CA SER A 184 -11.32 -22.10 -12.24
C SER A 184 -11.11 -23.53 -12.75
N SER A 185 -10.16 -23.70 -13.65
CA SER A 185 -9.54 -25.01 -13.86
C SER A 185 -8.01 -24.84 -13.93
N ASP A 186 -7.37 -25.27 -12.84
CA ASP A 186 -5.95 -25.68 -12.76
C ASP A 186 -4.79 -24.68 -12.70
N ARG A 187 -4.97 -23.49 -12.09
CA ARG A 187 -3.80 -22.77 -11.53
C ARG A 187 -4.13 -21.97 -10.27
N LYS A 188 -3.43 -22.28 -9.17
CA LYS A 188 -3.52 -21.51 -7.92
C LYS A 188 -2.73 -20.21 -8.10
N VAL A 189 -3.43 -19.12 -8.43
CA VAL A 189 -2.83 -17.82 -8.74
C VAL A 189 -2.99 -16.85 -7.57
N ALA A 190 -1.90 -16.14 -7.22
CA ALA A 190 -1.92 -14.94 -6.40
C ALA A 190 -1.97 -13.72 -7.33
N GLY A 191 -3.20 -13.31 -7.70
CA GLY A 191 -3.46 -12.22 -8.63
C GLY A 191 -3.66 -10.87 -7.94
N PHE A 192 -3.07 -9.81 -8.47
CA PHE A 192 -3.32 -8.43 -8.02
C PHE A 192 -3.30 -7.46 -9.19
N TYR A 193 -4.14 -6.43 -9.12
CA TYR A 193 -4.16 -5.29 -10.04
C TYR A 193 -4.21 -3.98 -9.25
N LYS A 194 -5.02 -3.93 -8.20
CA LYS A 194 -5.17 -2.76 -7.34
C LYS A 194 -4.48 -2.99 -5.99
N THR A 195 -4.06 -1.90 -5.38
CA THR A 195 -3.38 -1.91 -4.08
C THR A 195 -4.30 -2.38 -2.96
N TRP A 196 -5.61 -2.22 -3.11
CA TRP A 196 -6.62 -2.72 -2.16
C TRP A 196 -7.03 -4.18 -2.39
N ASP A 197 -6.44 -4.88 -3.37
CA ASP A 197 -6.68 -6.31 -3.54
C ASP A 197 -6.06 -7.12 -2.40
N ARG A 198 -6.51 -8.37 -2.23
CA ARG A 198 -5.93 -9.31 -1.26
C ARG A 198 -4.40 -9.43 -1.35
N TRP A 199 -3.87 -9.36 -2.57
CA TRP A 199 -2.43 -9.41 -2.85
C TRP A 199 -1.85 -8.05 -3.25
N GLY A 200 -2.59 -6.96 -3.00
CA GLY A 200 -2.27 -5.62 -3.49
C GLY A 200 -0.97 -5.03 -2.95
N ALA A 201 -0.53 -5.47 -1.76
CA ALA A 201 0.79 -5.12 -1.23
C ALA A 201 1.95 -5.77 -2.01
N LEU A 202 1.70 -6.68 -2.96
CA LEU A 202 2.71 -7.14 -3.91
C LEU A 202 2.97 -6.13 -5.04
N SER A 203 2.00 -5.26 -5.33
CA SER A 203 2.09 -4.26 -6.40
C SER A 203 3.21 -3.24 -6.16
N ASN A 204 3.86 -2.79 -7.24
CA ASN A 204 4.77 -1.63 -7.22
C ASN A 204 4.05 -0.31 -6.90
N PHE A 205 2.72 -0.27 -7.04
CA PHE A 205 1.88 0.88 -6.65
C PHE A 205 1.54 0.90 -5.15
N SER A 206 1.86 -0.14 -4.37
CA SER A 206 1.59 -0.11 -2.93
C SER A 206 2.38 1.01 -2.24
N PRO A 207 1.82 1.73 -1.25
CA PRO A 207 2.47 2.86 -0.57
C PRO A 207 3.47 2.38 0.50
N HIS A 208 4.49 1.64 0.06
CA HIS A 208 5.61 1.20 0.89
C HIS A 208 6.86 1.94 0.45
N TYR A 209 7.44 2.73 1.35
CA TYR A 209 8.63 3.51 1.02
C TYR A 209 9.82 2.60 0.72
N ILE A 210 10.78 3.07 -0.07
CA ILE A 210 12.06 2.40 -0.27
C ILE A 210 13.20 3.39 -0.14
N ASP A 211 14.29 2.97 0.51
CA ASP A 211 15.51 3.75 0.53
C ASP A 211 16.38 3.29 -0.65
N MET A 212 16.62 4.18 -1.63
CA MET A 212 17.32 3.86 -2.87
C MET A 212 18.27 4.99 -3.27
N PRO A 213 19.35 4.71 -4.03
CA PRO A 213 20.26 5.75 -4.50
C PRO A 213 19.55 6.78 -5.38
N HIS A 214 20.05 8.01 -5.37
CA HIS A 214 19.62 9.07 -6.28
C HIS A 214 20.07 8.81 -7.73
N GLY A 215 21.30 8.32 -7.89
CA GLY A 215 21.92 8.10 -9.20
C GLY A 215 21.30 6.94 -10.00
N PRO A 216 21.66 6.82 -11.29
CA PRO A 216 21.13 5.77 -12.17
C PRO A 216 21.54 4.38 -11.67
N VAL A 217 20.56 3.50 -11.50
CA VAL A 217 20.84 2.07 -11.31
C VAL A 217 21.24 1.47 -12.65
N GLN A 218 22.37 0.76 -12.67
CA GLN A 218 22.85 0.05 -13.84
C GLN A 218 22.46 -1.42 -13.79
N ALA A 219 22.19 -2.04 -14.94
CA ALA A 219 21.84 -3.45 -15.03
C ALA A 219 22.91 -4.40 -14.45
N SER A 220 24.19 -3.99 -14.47
CA SER A 220 25.33 -4.73 -13.93
C SER A 220 25.49 -4.66 -12.41
N SER A 221 24.69 -3.84 -11.72
CA SER A 221 24.83 -3.57 -10.27
C SER A 221 23.92 -4.41 -9.38
N VAL A 222 23.07 -5.28 -9.96
CA VAL A 222 22.27 -6.23 -9.18
C VAL A 222 23.21 -7.30 -8.61
N PRO A 223 23.24 -7.53 -7.29
CA PRO A 223 24.14 -8.51 -6.69
C PRO A 223 23.72 -9.92 -7.14
N SER A 224 24.35 -10.38 -8.22
CA SER A 224 24.38 -11.77 -8.61
C SER A 224 25.29 -12.47 -7.61
N SER A 225 24.80 -13.56 -7.03
CA SER A 225 25.47 -14.42 -6.04
C SER A 225 27.00 -14.44 -6.08
N VAL A 226 27.61 -14.24 -4.91
CA VAL A 226 28.92 -14.72 -4.45
C VAL A 226 30.10 -14.54 -5.42
N SER A 227 30.88 -13.47 -5.21
CA SER A 227 32.33 -13.58 -5.29
C SER A 227 32.98 -12.71 -4.23
N SER A 228 33.73 -13.37 -3.36
CA SER A 228 34.61 -12.77 -2.37
C SER A 228 35.87 -12.27 -3.07
N SER A 229 36.42 -11.17 -2.54
CA SER A 229 37.77 -10.62 -2.78
C SER A 229 38.09 -10.18 -4.22
N ASP A 230 38.15 -8.86 -4.44
CA ASP A 230 39.47 -8.21 -4.45
C ASP A 230 39.37 -6.69 -4.27
N SER A 231 40.26 -6.17 -3.43
CA SER A 231 40.40 -4.76 -3.11
C SER A 231 41.36 -4.08 -4.08
N HIS A 232 40.86 -3.19 -4.93
CA HIS A 232 41.48 -1.91 -5.33
C HIS A 232 40.71 -1.29 -6.51
N LEU A 233 40.17 -0.08 -6.31
CA LEU A 233 40.31 1.13 -7.15
C LEU A 233 39.09 2.07 -7.05
N HIS A 234 39.44 3.34 -6.86
CA HIS A 234 38.70 4.59 -7.05
C HIS A 234 37.50 4.94 -6.15
N HIS A 235 37.71 6.04 -5.41
CA HIS A 235 36.66 6.92 -4.89
C HIS A 235 35.63 7.23 -5.99
N THR A 236 34.43 6.68 -5.89
CA THR A 236 33.28 7.14 -6.68
C THR A 236 32.16 7.46 -5.70
N HIS A 237 31.82 8.75 -5.61
CA HIS A 237 30.62 9.33 -5.00
C HIS A 237 29.83 8.38 -4.09
N SER A 238 29.84 8.63 -2.78
CA SER A 238 28.82 8.07 -1.88
C SER A 238 27.45 8.36 -2.49
N GLN A 239 26.84 7.37 -3.13
CA GLN A 239 25.55 7.56 -3.80
C GLN A 239 24.56 7.96 -2.73
N GLN A 240 24.18 9.24 -2.71
CA GLN A 240 23.26 9.75 -1.72
C GLN A 240 21.95 8.98 -1.84
N ARG A 241 21.61 8.24 -0.79
CA ARG A 241 20.36 7.48 -0.71
C ARG A 241 19.25 8.42 -0.30
N ARG A 242 18.08 8.26 -0.89
CA ARG A 242 16.87 8.97 -0.49
C ARG A 242 15.74 7.99 -0.24
N ARG A 243 14.81 8.42 0.61
CA ARG A 243 13.53 7.74 0.80
C ARG A 243 12.58 8.11 -0.32
N TRP A 244 12.11 7.12 -1.04
CA TRP A 244 11.07 7.24 -2.07
C TRP A 244 9.75 6.73 -1.49
N LYS A 245 8.64 7.42 -1.75
CA LYS A 245 7.33 7.08 -1.19
C LYS A 245 6.78 5.73 -1.67
N SER A 246 7.18 5.28 -2.86
CA SER A 246 6.89 3.94 -3.40
C SER A 246 7.90 3.53 -4.46
N ILE A 247 7.84 2.26 -4.88
CA ILE A 247 8.58 1.76 -6.05
C ILE A 247 8.28 2.60 -7.29
N GLU A 248 7.02 2.98 -7.50
CA GLU A 248 6.62 3.76 -8.67
C GLU A 248 7.29 5.14 -8.73
N HIS A 249 7.46 5.82 -7.58
CA HIS A 249 8.19 7.10 -7.53
C HIS A 249 9.64 6.91 -8.00
N PHE A 250 10.32 5.91 -7.45
CA PHE A 250 11.69 5.59 -7.82
C PHE A 250 11.82 5.17 -9.30
N TYR A 251 10.97 4.25 -9.75
CA TYR A 251 11.00 3.70 -11.11
C TYR A 251 10.79 4.79 -12.17
N GLN A 252 9.85 5.72 -11.93
CA GLN A 252 9.60 6.83 -12.85
C GLN A 252 10.72 7.86 -12.86
N ALA A 253 11.32 8.16 -11.69
CA ALA A 253 12.46 9.06 -11.60
C ALA A 253 13.72 8.48 -12.27
N GLN A 254 13.94 7.18 -12.16
CA GLN A 254 15.09 6.47 -12.78
C GLN A 254 15.11 6.53 -14.31
N LYS A 255 14.01 6.92 -14.96
CA LYS A 255 14.00 7.23 -16.39
C LYS A 255 14.88 8.42 -16.75
N PHE A 256 15.03 9.37 -15.84
CA PHE A 256 15.73 10.64 -16.04
C PHE A 256 17.07 10.70 -15.29
N ALA A 257 17.34 9.71 -14.43
CA ALA A 257 18.56 9.67 -13.63
C ALA A 257 19.82 9.54 -14.51
N GLY A 258 20.84 10.34 -14.20
CA GLY A 258 22.13 10.34 -14.89
C GLY A 258 22.12 11.02 -16.26
N VAL A 259 21.04 11.74 -16.60
CA VAL A 259 20.99 12.62 -17.76
C VAL A 259 21.50 14.00 -17.36
N ASP A 260 22.46 14.53 -18.11
CA ASP A 260 23.03 15.85 -17.82
C ASP A 260 21.98 16.96 -18.03
N GLY A 261 21.81 17.81 -17.03
CA GLY A 261 21.04 19.04 -17.12
C GLY A 261 19.97 19.21 -16.04
N ASN A 262 19.79 20.45 -15.59
CA ASN A 262 18.88 20.81 -14.49
C ASN A 262 17.42 20.36 -14.74
N GLU A 263 16.98 20.30 -16.00
CA GLU A 263 15.61 19.87 -16.34
C GLU A 263 15.32 18.41 -15.93
N ALA A 264 16.32 17.52 -16.01
CA ALA A 264 16.15 16.13 -15.61
C ALA A 264 16.04 16.01 -14.08
N ASP A 265 16.86 16.77 -13.35
CA ASP A 265 16.83 16.82 -11.89
C ASP A 265 15.52 17.41 -11.36
N GLU A 266 15.01 18.47 -11.97
CA GLU A 266 13.71 19.06 -11.63
C GLU A 266 12.56 18.05 -11.82
N LEU A 267 12.61 17.22 -12.88
CA LEU A 267 11.64 16.15 -13.10
C LEU A 267 11.73 15.06 -12.03
N ILE A 268 12.95 14.67 -11.64
CA ILE A 268 13.18 13.70 -10.58
C ILE A 268 12.58 14.19 -9.26
N GLU A 269 12.83 15.45 -8.89
CA GLU A 269 12.29 16.02 -7.66
C GLU A 269 10.76 16.18 -7.72
N ALA A 270 10.19 16.59 -8.86
CA ALA A 270 8.75 16.64 -9.02
C ALA A 270 8.08 15.26 -8.86
N ILE A 271 8.65 14.23 -9.50
CA ILE A 271 8.17 12.85 -9.39
C ILE A 271 8.30 12.34 -7.95
N ALA A 272 9.41 12.64 -7.27
CA ALA A 272 9.60 12.23 -5.88
C ALA A 272 8.65 12.96 -4.90
N ALA A 273 8.29 14.21 -5.21
CA ALA A 273 7.37 15.02 -4.41
C ALA A 273 5.89 14.65 -4.60
N ALA A 274 5.54 13.92 -5.68
CA ALA A 274 4.18 13.46 -5.98
C ALA A 274 3.45 12.90 -4.74
N SER A 275 2.16 13.18 -4.62
CA SER A 275 1.36 12.80 -3.45
C SER A 275 1.08 11.29 -3.38
N CYS A 276 1.01 10.62 -4.53
CA CYS A 276 0.72 9.20 -4.64
C CYS A 276 1.46 8.52 -5.80
N PRO A 277 1.54 7.17 -5.80
CA PRO A 277 2.17 6.39 -6.86
C PRO A 277 1.56 6.63 -8.25
N GLU A 278 0.24 6.81 -8.34
CA GLU A 278 -0.48 7.13 -9.56
C GLU A 278 -0.03 8.46 -10.16
N GLU A 279 0.18 9.46 -9.30
CA GLU A 279 0.65 10.78 -9.69
C GLU A 279 2.09 10.73 -10.19
N ALA A 280 2.99 10.03 -9.48
CA ALA A 280 4.36 9.80 -9.93
C ALA A 280 4.38 9.11 -11.31
N ALA A 281 3.55 8.08 -11.50
CA ALA A 281 3.40 7.36 -12.76
C ALA A 281 2.91 8.27 -13.89
N ARG A 282 1.95 9.15 -13.60
CA ARG A 282 1.40 10.12 -14.55
C ARG A 282 2.44 11.14 -14.97
N GLN A 283 3.14 11.75 -14.00
CA GLN A 283 4.20 12.73 -14.26
C GLN A 283 5.34 12.13 -15.08
N GLY A 284 5.87 10.97 -14.67
CA GLY A 284 6.96 10.29 -15.38
C GLY A 284 6.59 9.88 -16.81
N ARG A 285 5.41 9.29 -17.02
CA ARG A 285 4.93 8.94 -18.38
C ARG A 285 4.68 10.18 -19.25
N ARG A 286 4.17 11.27 -18.66
CA ARG A 286 3.97 12.54 -19.39
C ARG A 286 5.31 13.16 -19.80
N ALA A 287 6.27 13.20 -18.89
CA ALA A 287 7.61 13.72 -19.14
C ALA A 287 8.32 12.90 -20.22
N GLN A 288 8.28 11.56 -20.14
CA GLN A 288 8.84 10.67 -21.16
C GLN A 288 8.28 10.94 -22.57
N ARG A 289 6.95 11.18 -22.69
CA ARG A 289 6.33 11.49 -23.98
C ARG A 289 6.67 12.88 -24.51
N ARG A 290 6.73 13.89 -23.63
CA ARG A 290 6.94 15.30 -24.03
C ARG A 290 8.41 15.68 -24.19
N ARG A 291 9.31 15.03 -23.44
CA ARG A 291 10.75 15.31 -23.40
C ARG A 291 11.53 14.00 -23.50
N PRO A 292 11.42 13.25 -24.60
CA PRO A 292 12.10 11.96 -24.76
C PRO A 292 13.63 12.07 -24.71
N HIS A 293 14.18 13.24 -25.05
CA HIS A 293 15.63 13.51 -24.96
C HIS A 293 16.16 13.53 -23.52
N LEU A 294 15.29 13.70 -22.51
CA LEU A 294 15.66 13.64 -21.09
C LEU A 294 15.60 12.22 -20.53
N VAL A 295 15.18 11.23 -21.33
CA VAL A 295 15.15 9.83 -20.89
C VAL A 295 16.53 9.23 -21.12
N ARG A 296 17.07 8.54 -20.12
CA ARG A 296 18.36 7.85 -20.23
C ARG A 296 18.36 6.88 -21.41
N ARG A 297 19.47 6.87 -22.15
CA ARG A 297 19.60 6.14 -23.44
C ARG A 297 19.44 4.63 -23.31
N ASP A 298 19.80 4.07 -22.16
CA ASP A 298 19.75 2.65 -21.85
C ASP A 298 18.48 2.22 -21.11
N TRP A 299 17.45 3.09 -21.01
CA TRP A 299 16.24 2.83 -20.23
C TRP A 299 15.57 1.48 -20.56
N ASP A 300 15.48 1.13 -21.85
CA ASP A 300 14.85 -0.13 -22.27
C ASP A 300 15.60 -1.37 -21.77
N ALA A 301 16.92 -1.29 -21.62
CA ALA A 301 17.73 -2.36 -21.01
C ALA A 301 17.72 -2.28 -19.48
N ALA A 302 17.64 -1.08 -18.90
CA ALA A 302 17.74 -0.85 -17.46
C ALA A 302 16.43 -1.10 -16.68
N LYS A 303 15.25 -0.93 -17.31
CA LYS A 303 13.95 -0.95 -16.62
C LYS A 303 13.68 -2.19 -15.77
N ILE A 304 14.12 -3.38 -16.23
CA ILE A 304 13.96 -4.62 -15.47
C ILE A 304 14.82 -4.59 -14.21
N ALA A 305 16.11 -4.25 -14.33
CA ALA A 305 17.03 -4.17 -13.19
C ALA A 305 16.63 -3.09 -12.18
N VAL A 306 16.14 -1.94 -12.66
CA VAL A 306 15.61 -0.86 -11.79
C VAL A 306 14.42 -1.37 -10.97
N MET A 307 13.46 -2.05 -11.61
CA MET A 307 12.30 -2.62 -10.93
C MET A 307 12.72 -3.71 -9.94
N GLU A 308 13.61 -4.62 -10.34
CA GLU A 308 14.12 -5.70 -9.49
C GLU A 308 14.80 -5.16 -8.24
N ALA A 309 15.69 -4.16 -8.37
CA ALA A 309 16.36 -3.53 -7.24
C ALA A 309 15.36 -2.86 -6.29
N ALA A 310 14.33 -2.19 -6.83
CA ALA A 310 13.29 -1.53 -6.05
C ALA A 310 12.38 -2.53 -5.31
N LEU A 311 12.02 -3.64 -5.97
CA LEU A 311 11.31 -4.75 -5.34
C LEU A 311 12.15 -5.33 -4.20
N HIS A 312 13.41 -5.67 -4.47
CA HIS A 312 14.30 -6.19 -3.44
C HIS A 312 14.37 -5.25 -2.22
N ALA A 313 14.52 -3.93 -2.43
CA ALA A 313 14.49 -2.96 -1.34
C ALA A 313 13.17 -3.01 -0.55
N LYS A 314 12.02 -2.97 -1.23
CA LYS A 314 10.70 -3.02 -0.57
C LYS A 314 10.52 -4.28 0.28
N PHE A 315 10.76 -5.45 -0.30
CA PHE A 315 10.52 -6.73 0.37
C PHE A 315 11.60 -7.09 1.39
N THR A 316 12.73 -6.37 1.45
CA THR A 316 13.70 -6.51 2.55
C THR A 316 13.51 -5.47 3.64
N THR A 317 12.93 -4.30 3.32
CA THR A 317 12.61 -3.26 4.30
C THR A 317 11.31 -3.55 5.06
N HIS A 318 10.28 -4.08 4.41
CA HIS A 318 8.94 -4.21 5.00
C HIS A 318 8.55 -5.67 5.26
N ALA A 319 8.35 -6.02 6.53
CA ALA A 319 7.97 -7.38 6.95
C ALA A 319 6.60 -7.81 6.40
N GLY A 320 5.61 -6.91 6.32
CA GLY A 320 4.29 -7.23 5.77
C GLY A 320 4.32 -7.74 4.32
N PRO A 321 4.76 -6.92 3.34
CA PRO A 321 4.98 -7.36 1.97
C PRO A 321 5.91 -8.59 1.86
N HIS A 322 6.99 -8.64 2.65
CA HIS A 322 7.89 -9.79 2.71
C HIS A 322 7.15 -11.09 3.02
N ASP A 323 6.43 -11.11 4.14
CA ASP A 323 5.70 -12.27 4.62
C ASP A 323 4.55 -12.62 3.68
N LEU A 324 3.87 -11.61 3.12
CA LEU A 324 2.84 -11.81 2.10
C LEU A 324 3.41 -12.52 0.87
N LEU A 325 4.58 -12.09 0.37
CA LEU A 325 5.25 -12.75 -0.75
C LEU A 325 5.66 -14.19 -0.40
N LEU A 326 6.22 -14.42 0.78
CA LEU A 326 6.59 -15.76 1.23
C LEU A 326 5.37 -16.66 1.42
N SER A 327 4.23 -16.13 1.85
CA SER A 327 2.98 -16.89 2.03
C SER A 327 2.46 -17.47 0.71
N THR A 328 2.84 -16.88 -0.44
CA THR A 328 2.53 -17.45 -1.76
C THR A 328 3.30 -18.74 -2.05
N ALA A 329 4.35 -19.05 -1.28
CA ALA A 329 5.01 -20.33 -1.34
C ALA A 329 4.31 -21.36 -0.42
N SER A 330 3.59 -22.31 -1.02
CA SER A 330 3.00 -23.43 -0.26
C SER A 330 4.08 -24.40 0.26
N GLN A 331 3.87 -24.89 1.50
CA GLN A 331 4.35 -26.18 1.96
C GLN A 331 3.33 -27.25 1.50
N GLY A 332 3.73 -28.13 0.58
CA GLY A 332 2.92 -29.28 0.15
C GLY A 332 2.40 -29.22 -1.29
N ASN A 333 1.58 -28.22 -1.66
CA ASN A 333 0.67 -28.35 -2.81
C ASN A 333 0.98 -27.40 -3.99
N GLY A 334 2.27 -27.10 -4.18
CA GLY A 334 2.81 -26.21 -5.21
C GLY A 334 2.76 -24.72 -4.83
N SER A 335 3.81 -23.96 -5.16
CA SER A 335 3.82 -22.50 -4.93
C SER A 335 2.81 -21.80 -5.85
N LEU A 336 2.13 -20.78 -5.34
CA LEU A 336 1.22 -19.98 -6.15
C LEU A 336 1.97 -19.26 -7.26
N GLU A 337 1.36 -19.17 -8.43
CA GLU A 337 1.84 -18.30 -9.49
C GLU A 337 1.46 -16.85 -9.15
N VAL A 338 2.43 -15.94 -9.12
CA VAL A 338 2.19 -14.53 -8.82
C VAL A 338 1.95 -13.79 -10.13
N VAL A 339 0.82 -13.11 -10.26
CA VAL A 339 0.39 -12.49 -11.52
C VAL A 339 -0.12 -11.08 -11.28
N GLU A 340 0.46 -10.12 -11.99
CA GLU A 340 -0.12 -8.78 -12.13
C GLU A 340 -1.21 -8.86 -13.20
N ILE A 341 -2.47 -8.59 -12.83
CA ILE A 341 -3.67 -8.82 -13.65
C ILE A 341 -4.25 -7.54 -14.25
N SER A 342 -3.44 -6.50 -14.45
CA SER A 342 -3.87 -5.30 -15.15
C SER A 342 -4.38 -5.66 -16.55
N PRO A 343 -5.58 -5.18 -16.94
CA PRO A 343 -6.09 -5.42 -18.29
C PRO A 343 -5.29 -4.68 -19.36
N ASN A 344 -4.57 -3.61 -18.96
CA ASN A 344 -3.94 -2.65 -19.87
C ASN A 344 -2.42 -2.78 -19.95
N ASP A 345 -1.79 -3.56 -19.06
CA ASP A 345 -0.33 -3.73 -19.03
C ASP A 345 0.06 -5.12 -19.52
N PHE A 346 0.64 -5.19 -20.72
CA PHE A 346 1.11 -6.42 -21.34
C PHE A 346 2.61 -6.68 -21.10
N PHE A 347 3.33 -5.73 -20.49
CA PHE A 347 4.76 -5.88 -20.22
C PHE A 347 4.98 -6.33 -18.77
N TRP A 348 4.57 -5.50 -17.81
CA TRP A 348 4.65 -5.85 -16.39
C TRP A 348 3.55 -6.81 -15.98
N GLY A 349 2.38 -6.67 -16.61
CA GLY A 349 1.17 -7.44 -16.35
C GLY A 349 0.88 -8.56 -17.35
N ARG A 350 -0.22 -9.25 -17.08
CA ARG A 350 -0.76 -10.33 -17.90
C ARG A 350 -1.66 -9.83 -19.05
N GLY A 351 -2.15 -8.60 -19.00
CA GLY A 351 -3.08 -8.05 -20.00
C GLY A 351 -4.46 -8.71 -19.96
N VAL A 352 -5.43 -8.09 -20.62
CA VAL A 352 -6.85 -8.52 -20.62
C VAL A 352 -7.06 -9.91 -21.27
N ASP A 353 -6.26 -10.27 -22.26
CA ASP A 353 -6.35 -11.53 -23.00
C ASP A 353 -5.43 -12.63 -22.48
N GLY A 354 -4.61 -12.32 -21.47
CA GLY A 354 -3.64 -13.26 -20.91
C GLY A 354 -2.32 -13.40 -21.66
N SER A 355 -2.09 -12.64 -22.73
CA SER A 355 -0.89 -12.72 -23.58
C SER A 355 0.30 -11.91 -23.06
N GLY A 356 0.09 -11.09 -22.02
CA GLY A 356 1.12 -10.26 -21.40
C GLY A 356 2.26 -11.06 -20.77
N LEU A 357 3.43 -10.42 -20.66
CA LEU A 357 4.67 -11.07 -20.24
C LEU A 357 4.72 -11.32 -18.72
N ASN A 358 3.91 -10.64 -17.92
CA ASN A 358 3.91 -10.74 -16.45
C ASN A 358 5.31 -10.60 -15.85
N HIS A 359 6.12 -9.65 -16.35
CA HIS A 359 7.49 -9.44 -15.85
C HIS A 359 7.51 -9.16 -14.33
N LEU A 360 6.52 -8.44 -13.81
CA LEU A 360 6.45 -8.13 -12.38
C LEU A 360 6.26 -9.40 -11.55
N GLY A 361 5.29 -10.25 -11.93
CA GLY A 361 5.05 -11.52 -11.27
C GLY A 361 6.27 -12.44 -11.31
N ARG A 362 7.00 -12.48 -12.44
CA ARG A 362 8.25 -13.26 -12.57
C ARG A 362 9.35 -12.76 -11.63
N LEU A 363 9.57 -11.44 -11.57
CA LEU A 363 10.54 -10.85 -10.63
C LEU A 363 10.18 -11.17 -9.17
N LEU A 364 8.90 -11.05 -8.80
CA LEU A 364 8.42 -11.40 -7.46
C LEU A 364 8.64 -12.89 -7.14
N MET A 365 8.41 -13.79 -8.09
CA MET A 365 8.64 -15.22 -7.89
C MET A 365 10.13 -15.56 -7.74
N ASN A 366 11.01 -14.89 -8.49
CA ASN A 366 12.46 -15.02 -8.33
C ASN A 366 12.91 -14.50 -6.96
N LEU A 367 12.44 -13.31 -6.57
CA LEU A 367 12.72 -12.71 -5.27
C LEU A 367 12.24 -13.61 -4.12
N ARG A 368 11.05 -14.19 -4.23
CA ARG A 368 10.53 -15.18 -3.29
C ARG A 368 11.47 -16.38 -3.13
N GLN A 369 12.02 -16.90 -4.22
CA GLN A 369 12.98 -18.00 -4.16
C GLN A 369 14.26 -17.59 -3.44
N LEU A 370 14.80 -16.41 -3.76
CA LEU A 370 15.99 -15.84 -3.10
C LEU A 370 15.78 -15.70 -1.59
N LEU A 371 14.69 -15.05 -1.17
CA LEU A 371 14.38 -14.83 0.25
C LEU A 371 14.23 -16.15 1.01
N ARG A 372 13.57 -17.16 0.42
CA ARG A 372 13.45 -18.50 1.03
C ARG A 372 14.79 -19.19 1.24
N GLN A 373 15.74 -19.01 0.31
CA GLN A 373 17.08 -19.59 0.43
C GLN A 373 17.84 -18.90 1.57
N GLN A 374 17.76 -17.57 1.66
CA GLN A 374 18.37 -16.80 2.74
C GLN A 374 17.86 -17.25 4.11
N THR A 375 16.53 -17.37 4.31
CA THR A 375 15.96 -17.84 5.58
C THR A 375 16.44 -19.24 5.97
N ARG A 376 16.64 -20.14 5.00
CA ARG A 376 17.15 -21.50 5.25
C ARG A 376 18.61 -21.51 5.68
N THR A 377 19.45 -20.67 5.08
CA THR A 377 20.87 -20.57 5.42
C THR A 377 21.05 -20.01 6.83
N THR A 378 20.27 -19.01 7.23
CA THR A 378 20.32 -18.43 8.58
C THR A 378 19.79 -19.38 9.67
N ALA A 379 18.96 -20.37 9.30
CA ALA A 379 18.35 -21.33 10.22
C ALA A 379 19.16 -22.63 10.42
N GLN A 380 20.28 -22.84 9.72
CA GLN A 380 21.17 -23.98 9.95
C GLN A 380 22.00 -23.74 11.22
N PRO A 381 22.00 -24.62 12.23
CA PRO A 381 22.85 -24.47 13.40
C PRO A 381 24.32 -24.56 12.96
N ILE A 382 25.13 -23.62 13.43
CA ILE A 382 26.59 -23.63 13.24
C ILE A 382 27.09 -24.97 13.78
N HIS A 383 27.51 -25.86 12.88
CA HIS A 383 28.14 -27.12 13.25
C HIS A 383 29.42 -26.78 14.02
N GLU A 384 29.54 -27.28 15.25
CA GLU A 384 30.74 -27.18 16.08
C GLU A 384 31.98 -27.50 15.24
N LEU A 385 32.84 -26.50 15.06
CA LEU A 385 34.21 -26.71 14.64
C LEU A 385 34.89 -27.57 15.71
N HIS A 386 35.02 -28.86 15.41
CA HIS A 386 35.89 -29.79 16.12
C HIS A 386 37.29 -29.19 16.21
N LEU A 387 37.65 -28.66 17.38
CA LEU A 387 39.03 -28.45 17.77
C LEU A 387 39.58 -29.79 18.25
N SER A 388 40.17 -30.54 17.33
CA SER A 388 41.04 -31.66 17.66
C SER A 388 42.32 -31.13 18.30
N HIS A 389 42.52 -31.49 19.58
CA HIS A 389 43.78 -31.77 20.27
C HIS A 389 45.05 -31.09 19.74
N ASP A 390 45.65 -30.24 20.57
CA ASP A 390 47.05 -30.48 20.94
C ASP A 390 47.32 -30.03 22.39
N ALA A 391 47.56 -31.01 23.25
CA ALA A 391 47.97 -30.83 24.62
C ALA A 391 49.48 -31.07 24.70
N SER A 392 50.26 -30.01 24.86
CA SER A 392 51.66 -30.12 25.29
C SER A 392 51.91 -29.25 26.50
N HIS A 393 52.19 -29.94 27.60
CA HIS A 393 52.67 -29.49 28.90
C HIS A 393 53.55 -28.22 28.89
N HIS A 394 53.31 -27.32 29.83
CA HIS A 394 54.34 -26.90 30.78
C HIS A 394 53.73 -26.43 32.11
N LYS A 395 54.21 -27.06 33.19
CA LYS A 395 53.93 -26.74 34.59
C LYS A 395 54.57 -25.42 34.97
N THR A 396 53.88 -24.62 35.78
CA THR A 396 54.49 -24.07 36.99
C THR A 396 53.44 -23.73 38.04
N ASP A 397 53.70 -24.25 39.24
CA ASP A 397 53.00 -24.01 40.50
C ASP A 397 52.84 -22.51 40.84
N ILE A 398 51.83 -22.16 41.66
CA ILE A 398 52.02 -21.60 43.01
C ILE A 398 50.65 -21.30 43.67
N ALA A 399 50.45 -22.00 44.81
CA ALA A 399 49.77 -21.64 46.05
C ALA A 399 48.30 -21.13 46.07
N LEU A 400 47.46 -22.04 46.59
CA LEU A 400 46.27 -21.78 47.40
C LEU A 400 46.58 -20.89 48.63
N GLN A 401 45.67 -19.99 49.00
CA GLN A 401 44.86 -20.15 50.23
C GLN A 401 43.70 -19.13 50.34
N PRO A 402 42.66 -19.44 51.14
CA PRO A 402 41.30 -18.91 50.98
C PRO A 402 40.82 -18.00 52.11
N GLY A 403 39.68 -17.32 51.90
CA GLY A 403 38.71 -17.04 52.96
C GLY A 403 38.43 -15.56 53.27
N ARG A 404 37.27 -15.06 52.82
CA ARG A 404 36.09 -14.79 53.65
C ARG A 404 34.90 -14.39 52.79
#